data_AF-A0A8T2IF56-F1
#
_entry.id   AF-A0A8T2IF56-F1
#
_cell.length_a   1.000
_cell.length_b   1.000
_cell.length_c   1.000
_cell.angle_alpha   90.00
_cell.angle_beta   90.00
_cell.angle_gamma   90.00
#
_symmetry.space_group_name_H-M   'P 1'
#
loop_
_entity.id
_entity.type
_entity.pdbx_description
1 polymer ?
#
loop_
_entity_poly.entity_id
_entity_poly.type
_entity_poly.pdbx_seq_one_letter_code
_entity_poly.pdbx_strand_id
1 'polypeptide(L)'
;GFGMSQVIGHLDFFPNGGVDMPGCPENVEIPNVTVDEIWNGIVNFVTCNHMRAIKYYTDSITNSNAFVSYPCANWDTYKAGLCKRCPSAGCPKMGHYADTYRGVTSSSQVFYLNTP
;
A
#
# COMPACT_ATOMS: atom_id res chain seq x y z
N GLY A 1 -4.85 1.05 13.11
CA GLY A 1 -5.00 1.73 11.80
C GLY A 1 -6.40 1.50 11.24
N PHE A 2 -6.89 2.37 10.35
CA PHE A 2 -8.22 2.24 9.71
C PHE A 2 -8.25 1.38 8.44
N GLY A 3 -7.08 1.01 7.91
CA GLY A 3 -6.99 0.12 6.75
C GLY A 3 -7.32 -1.33 7.09
N MET A 4 -7.60 -2.12 6.06
CA MET A 4 -7.77 -3.57 6.18
C MET A 4 -6.47 -4.29 5.81
N SER A 5 -6.13 -5.33 6.55
CA SER A 5 -5.05 -6.27 6.18
C SER A 5 -5.54 -7.42 5.29
N GLN A 6 -6.86 -7.62 5.22
CA GLN A 6 -7.45 -8.64 4.37
C GLN A 6 -7.26 -8.30 2.89
N VAL A 7 -6.82 -9.30 2.13
CA VAL A 7 -6.71 -9.25 0.67
C VAL A 7 -8.12 -9.36 0.06
N ILE A 8 -8.53 -8.35 -0.71
CA ILE A 8 -9.90 -8.24 -1.24
C ILE A 8 -9.97 -7.84 -2.72
N GLY A 9 -8.83 -7.51 -3.34
CA GLY A 9 -8.74 -7.16 -4.75
C GLY A 9 -8.31 -8.32 -5.64
N HIS A 10 -8.26 -8.05 -6.96
CA HIS A 10 -7.48 -8.88 -7.87
C HIS A 10 -5.97 -8.61 -7.69
N LEU A 11 -5.61 -7.36 -7.42
CA LEU A 11 -4.27 -6.87 -7.14
C LEU A 11 -4.33 -6.07 -5.83
N ASP A 12 -3.66 -6.57 -4.80
CA ASP A 12 -3.57 -5.92 -3.49
C ASP A 12 -2.13 -5.44 -3.28
N PHE A 13 -1.95 -4.13 -3.11
CA PHE A 13 -0.65 -3.49 -2.99
C PHE A 13 -0.39 -3.05 -1.55
N PHE A 14 0.80 -3.39 -1.04
CA PHE A 14 1.22 -3.09 0.33
C PHE A 14 2.51 -2.24 0.28
N PRO A 15 2.41 -0.93 -0.07
CA PRO A 15 3.57 -0.04 -0.05
C PRO A 15 4.15 0.03 1.36
N ASN A 16 5.48 -0.06 1.47
CA ASN A 16 6.21 -0.04 2.73
C ASN A 16 5.73 -1.11 3.74
N GLY A 17 5.15 -2.21 3.24
CA GLY A 17 4.58 -3.28 4.06
C GLY A 17 3.13 -3.06 4.49
N GLY A 18 2.51 -1.91 4.16
CA GLY A 18 1.08 -1.64 4.33
C GLY A 18 0.63 -1.25 5.74
N VAL A 19 1.55 -1.07 6.68
CA VAL A 19 1.25 -0.70 8.08
C VAL A 19 1.73 0.71 8.39
N ASP A 20 3.05 0.91 8.34
CA ASP A 20 3.70 2.16 8.72
C ASP A 20 4.33 2.85 7.51
N MET A 21 3.82 4.03 7.19
CA MET A 21 4.26 4.77 6.02
C MET A 21 5.37 5.76 6.38
N PRO A 22 6.45 5.85 5.58
CA PRO A 22 7.51 6.83 5.79
C PRO A 22 6.97 8.26 5.91
N GLY A 23 7.47 8.99 6.92
CA GLY A 23 7.07 10.37 7.19
C GLY A 23 5.70 10.55 7.88
N CYS A 24 5.02 9.47 8.26
CA CYS A 24 3.96 9.54 9.28
C CYS A 24 4.58 9.40 10.68
N PRO A 25 3.96 9.99 11.73
CA PRO A 25 4.39 9.74 13.11
C PRO A 25 4.28 8.24 13.46
N GLU A 26 4.90 7.77 14.54
CA GLU A 26 4.72 6.39 15.00
C GLU A 26 3.31 6.18 15.58
N ASN A 27 2.81 4.93 15.54
CA ASN A 27 1.55 4.57 16.19
C ASN A 27 1.64 4.83 17.69
N VAL A 28 1.11 5.98 18.13
CA VAL A 28 0.82 6.21 19.54
C VAL A 28 -0.50 5.52 19.84
N GLU A 29 -0.47 4.49 20.68
CA GLU A 29 -1.69 3.98 21.29
C GLU A 29 -2.31 5.09 22.14
N ILE A 30 -3.44 5.63 21.70
CA ILE A 30 -4.23 6.55 22.51
C ILE A 30 -5.33 5.73 23.16
N PRO A 31 -5.21 5.39 24.45
CA PRO A 31 -6.27 4.66 25.13
C PRO A 31 -7.55 5.51 25.18
N ASN A 32 -8.70 4.86 24.99
CA ASN A 32 -10.04 5.45 25.11
C ASN A 32 -10.41 6.50 24.04
N VAL A 33 -9.97 6.33 22.80
CA VAL A 33 -10.48 7.12 21.67
C VAL A 33 -11.58 6.35 20.92
N THR A 34 -12.72 6.99 20.72
CA THR A 34 -13.83 6.46 19.93
C THR A 34 -13.65 6.73 18.43
N VAL A 35 -14.28 5.92 17.58
CA VAL A 35 -14.27 6.14 16.12
C VAL A 35 -14.83 7.52 15.74
N ASP A 36 -15.85 7.99 16.49
CA ASP A 36 -16.47 9.30 16.27
C ASP A 36 -15.51 10.46 16.55
N GLU A 37 -14.71 10.39 17.62
CA GLU A 37 -13.70 11.41 17.92
C GLU A 37 -12.62 11.49 16.84
N ILE A 38 -12.25 10.35 16.25
CA ILE A 38 -11.28 10.33 15.14
C ILE A 38 -11.90 10.89 13.86
N TRP A 39 -13.16 10.54 13.56
CA TRP A 39 -13.89 11.08 12.42
C TRP A 39 -14.05 12.61 12.50
N ASN A 40 -14.23 13.14 13.71
CA ASN A 40 -14.29 14.57 13.99
C ASN A 40 -12.91 15.26 13.97
N GLY A 41 -11.83 14.56 13.62
CA GLY A 41 -10.50 15.13 13.36
C GLY A 41 -9.65 15.37 14.61
N ILE A 42 -10.00 14.78 15.75
CA ILE A 42 -9.29 15.00 17.02
C ILE A 42 -7.92 14.28 17.03
N VAL A 43 -7.75 13.22 16.23
CA VAL A 43 -6.52 12.40 16.20
C VAL A 43 -5.86 12.39 14.82
N ASN A 44 -4.80 13.19 14.66
CA ASN A 44 -4.04 13.31 13.41
C ASN A 44 -3.23 12.05 13.02
N PHE A 45 -2.93 11.19 13.99
CA PHE A 45 -2.02 10.06 13.79
C PHE A 45 -2.59 8.99 12.84
N VAL A 46 -3.80 8.47 13.12
CA VAL A 46 -4.40 7.39 12.34
C VAL A 46 -4.72 7.85 10.92
N THR A 47 -5.00 9.14 10.75
CA THR A 47 -5.30 9.78 9.48
C THR A 47 -4.08 9.83 8.57
N CYS A 48 -2.85 10.03 9.09
CA CYS A 48 -1.67 10.12 8.22
C CYS A 48 -1.45 8.84 7.40
N ASN A 49 -1.30 7.68 8.07
CA ASN A 49 -1.07 6.40 7.39
C ASN A 49 -2.25 6.06 6.47
N HIS A 50 -3.48 6.31 6.92
CA HIS A 50 -4.68 6.03 6.12
C HIS A 50 -4.74 6.90 4.84
N MET A 51 -4.43 8.19 4.94
CA MET A 51 -4.47 9.13 3.81
C MET A 51 -3.35 8.91 2.79
N ARG A 52 -2.31 8.13 3.12
CA ARG A 52 -1.25 7.79 2.17
C ARG A 52 -1.76 7.03 0.95
N ALA A 53 -2.83 6.24 1.09
CA ALA A 53 -3.47 5.59 -0.05
C ALA A 53 -3.89 6.60 -1.13
N ILE A 54 -4.55 7.69 -0.73
CA ILE A 54 -4.99 8.76 -1.65
C ILE A 54 -3.80 9.52 -2.21
N LYS A 55 -2.79 9.82 -1.38
CA LYS A 55 -1.57 10.51 -1.82
C LYS A 55 -0.84 9.72 -2.90
N TYR A 56 -0.57 8.43 -2.65
CA TYR A 56 0.13 7.59 -3.62
C TYR A 56 -0.68 7.38 -4.90
N TYR A 57 -2.01 7.24 -4.80
CA TYR A 57 -2.85 7.17 -5.99
C TYR A 57 -2.73 8.46 -6.82
N THR A 58 -2.85 9.64 -6.19
CA THR A 58 -2.71 10.94 -6.86
C THR A 58 -1.35 11.08 -7.55
N ASP A 59 -0.27 10.74 -6.84
CA ASP A 59 1.11 10.82 -7.37
C ASP A 59 1.32 9.84 -8.55
N SER A 60 0.62 8.70 -8.55
CA SER A 60 0.73 7.71 -9.63
C SER A 60 0.15 8.17 -10.97
N ILE A 61 -0.75 9.15 -10.97
CA ILE A 61 -1.37 9.70 -12.18
C ILE A 61 -0.32 10.39 -13.06
N THR A 62 0.57 11.17 -12.45
CA THR A 62 1.59 11.95 -13.18
C THR A 62 2.93 11.21 -13.27
N ASN A 63 3.18 10.22 -12.41
CA ASN A 63 4.40 9.43 -12.41
C ASN A 63 4.12 7.94 -12.61
N SER A 64 3.87 7.57 -13.87
CA SER A 64 3.48 6.20 -14.25
C SER A 64 4.52 5.12 -13.95
N ASN A 65 5.76 5.47 -13.59
CA ASN A 65 6.83 4.51 -13.32
C ASN A 65 7.31 4.52 -11.86
N ALA A 66 6.78 5.39 -11.00
CA ALA A 66 7.21 5.50 -9.60
C ALA A 66 6.78 4.31 -8.73
N PHE A 67 5.71 3.61 -9.11
CA PHE A 67 5.04 2.66 -8.24
C PHE A 67 5.09 1.21 -8.77
N VAL A 68 6.21 0.83 -9.39
CA VAL A 68 6.45 -0.55 -9.82
C VAL A 68 6.46 -1.47 -8.61
N SER A 69 5.57 -2.46 -8.62
CA SER A 69 5.33 -3.35 -7.48
C SER A 69 5.66 -4.79 -7.83
N TYR A 70 6.13 -5.55 -6.84
CA TYR A 70 6.64 -6.90 -7.06
C TYR A 70 5.82 -7.93 -6.29
N PRO A 71 5.43 -9.05 -6.93
CA PRO A 71 4.77 -10.13 -6.22
C PRO A 71 5.74 -10.74 -5.21
N CYS A 72 5.28 -10.92 -3.98
CA CYS A 72 6.10 -11.52 -2.93
C CYS A 72 5.22 -12.21 -1.88
N ALA A 73 5.76 -13.23 -1.22
CA ALA A 73 5.02 -13.98 -0.21
C ALA A 73 4.67 -13.14 1.02
N ASN A 74 5.59 -12.28 1.46
CA ASN A 74 5.41 -11.39 2.60
C ASN A 74 6.42 -10.23 2.56
N TRP A 75 6.21 -9.26 3.46
CA TRP A 75 7.05 -8.08 3.56
C TRP A 75 8.50 -8.36 3.92
N ASP A 76 8.78 -9.32 4.81
CA ASP A 76 10.16 -9.64 5.21
C ASP A 76 10.98 -10.24 4.06
N THR A 77 10.35 -11.09 3.25
CA THR A 77 10.95 -11.64 2.03
C THR A 77 11.23 -10.55 1.00
N TYR A 78 10.34 -9.56 0.89
CA TYR A 78 10.54 -8.39 0.03
C TYR A 78 11.72 -7.53 0.53
N LYS A 79 11.77 -7.21 1.83
CA LYS A 79 12.87 -6.44 2.46
C LYS A 79 14.22 -7.14 2.32
N ALA A 80 14.26 -8.46 2.41
CA ALA A 80 15.46 -9.26 2.16
C ALA A 80 15.93 -9.22 0.69
N GLY A 81 15.14 -8.58 -0.20
CA GLY A 81 15.49 -8.38 -1.60
C GLY A 81 15.27 -9.60 -2.48
N LEU A 82 14.49 -10.58 -2.01
CA LEU A 82 14.28 -11.85 -2.69
C LEU A 82 13.21 -11.79 -3.79
N CYS A 83 12.43 -10.71 -3.85
CA CYS A 83 11.30 -10.53 -4.77
C CYS A 83 11.49 -9.32 -5.71
N LYS A 84 12.62 -9.22 -6.40
CA LYS A 84 12.94 -8.07 -7.29
C LYS A 84 12.75 -8.34 -8.78
N ARG A 85 12.06 -9.43 -9.16
CA ARG A 85 11.83 -9.81 -10.56
C ARG A 85 10.36 -9.66 -10.90
N CYS A 86 10.10 -9.02 -12.04
CA CYS A 86 8.77 -8.98 -12.61
C CYS A 86 8.39 -10.36 -13.17
N PRO A 87 7.11 -10.74 -13.10
CA PRO A 87 6.56 -11.79 -13.94
C PRO A 87 6.83 -11.56 -15.43
N SER A 88 6.66 -12.59 -16.25
CA SER A 88 6.74 -12.48 -17.71
C SER A 88 5.75 -11.45 -18.29
N ALA A 89 4.63 -11.24 -17.61
CA ALA A 89 3.62 -10.24 -17.95
C ALA A 89 4.01 -8.79 -17.58
N GLY A 90 5.21 -8.57 -17.02
CA GLY A 90 5.63 -7.29 -16.45
C GLY A 90 5.25 -7.15 -14.98
N CYS A 91 5.73 -6.09 -14.32
CA CYS A 91 5.29 -5.75 -12.96
C CYS A 91 4.06 -4.85 -13.01
N PRO A 92 3.06 -5.05 -12.15
CA PRO A 92 1.99 -4.10 -12.00
C PRO A 92 2.50 -2.79 -11.39
N LYS A 93 1.83 -1.70 -11.75
CA LYS A 93 2.06 -0.37 -11.21
C LYS A 93 0.95 -0.06 -10.22
N MET A 94 1.27 0.16 -8.95
CA MET A 94 0.26 0.56 -7.97
C MET A 94 -0.33 1.92 -8.37
N GLY A 95 -1.65 2.07 -8.25
CA GLY A 95 -2.36 3.31 -8.52
C GLY A 95 -3.03 3.35 -9.89
N HIS A 96 -2.99 4.51 -10.56
CA HIS A 96 -3.78 4.83 -11.75
C HIS A 96 -3.59 3.83 -12.91
N TYR A 97 -2.37 3.34 -13.09
CA TYR A 97 -1.99 2.45 -14.19
C TYR A 97 -2.02 0.95 -13.83
N ALA A 98 -2.66 0.57 -12.72
CA ALA A 98 -2.76 -0.83 -12.31
C ALA A 98 -3.51 -1.70 -13.33
N ASP A 99 -4.46 -1.10 -14.06
CA ASP A 99 -5.26 -1.70 -15.13
C ASP A 99 -4.44 -2.09 -16.37
N THR A 100 -3.23 -1.53 -16.53
CA THR A 100 -2.32 -1.89 -17.62
C THR A 100 -1.61 -3.23 -17.41
N TYR A 101 -1.75 -3.84 -16.23
CA TYR A 101 -1.16 -5.13 -15.92
C TYR A 101 -1.77 -6.26 -16.76
N ARG A 102 -0.92 -7.03 -17.43
CA ARG A 102 -1.34 -8.11 -18.36
C ARG A 102 -1.21 -9.51 -17.75
N GLY A 103 -0.95 -9.61 -16.45
CA GLY A 103 -0.85 -10.89 -15.77
C GLY A 103 -2.22 -11.53 -15.51
N VAL A 104 -2.21 -12.77 -15.05
CA VAL A 104 -3.44 -13.48 -14.66
C VAL A 104 -4.04 -12.78 -13.45
N THR A 105 -5.34 -12.48 -13.47
CA THR A 105 -6.07 -11.82 -12.38
C THR A 105 -7.27 -12.63 -11.88
N SER A 106 -7.34 -13.93 -12.20
CA SER A 106 -8.43 -14.82 -11.78
C SER A 106 -8.45 -15.11 -10.27
N SER A 107 -7.41 -14.70 -9.55
CA SER A 107 -7.29 -14.80 -8.10
C SER A 107 -6.57 -13.57 -7.55
N SER A 108 -6.83 -13.26 -6.29
CA SER A 108 -6.13 -12.18 -5.57
C SER A 108 -4.63 -12.43 -5.50
N GLN A 109 -3.87 -11.35 -5.61
CA GLN A 109 -2.41 -11.37 -5.60
C GLN A 109 -1.88 -10.21 -4.75
N VAL A 110 -0.77 -10.48 -4.06
CA VAL A 110 -0.12 -9.53 -3.15
C VAL A 110 1.13 -8.97 -3.79
N PHE A 111 1.26 -7.64 -3.79
CA PHE A 111 2.42 -6.93 -4.32
C PHE A 111 3.00 -5.96 -3.30
N TYR A 112 4.32 -5.84 -3.29
CA TYR A 112 5.06 -4.95 -2.40
C TYR A 112 5.93 -3.98 -3.18
N LEU A 113 6.13 -2.80 -2.60
CA LEU A 113 6.97 -1.73 -3.10
C LEU A 113 7.43 -0.84 -1.94
N ASN A 114 8.50 -0.07 -2.13
CA ASN A 114 8.84 1.05 -1.27
C ASN A 114 8.38 2.35 -1.92
N THR A 115 7.96 3.31 -1.12
CA THR A 115 7.71 4.70 -1.55
C THR A 115 8.54 5.66 -0.70
N PRO A 116 8.77 6.90 -1.15
CA PRO A 116 9.25 7.97 -0.29
C PRO A 116 8.28 8.27 0.87
#